data_AF-A0A1G3UCM7-F1
#
_entry.id   AF-A0A1G3UCM7-F1
#
_cell.length_a   1.000
_cell.length_b   1.000
_cell.length_c   1.000
_cell.angle_alpha   90.00
_cell.angle_beta   90.00
_cell.angle_gamma   90.00
#
_symmetry.space_group_name_H-M   'P 1'
#
loop_
_entity.id
_entity.type
_entity.pdbx_description
1 polymer ?
#
loop_
_entity_poly.entity_id
_entity_poly.type
_entity_poly.pdbx_seq_one_letter_code
_entity_poly.pdbx_strand_id
1 'polypeptide(L)'
;MREYIEIYNQHKEKIEVFIEESIENLAPLCNHSENNFKLLFNTFPSLELVYVVNSITKEQTSANIYKYKVDESEKDKDRTYLLERLEIKDNDFAFAQPYQSSATSNLCITVSKKEGQNIVFMDLRLEMLLERLGLIEKDKIFSNVVKAFYMFAGYFMMFLSGVAIFYAGSDFLSNFLASKLSIDTIFKPIIAATLGLAIFDLSKTILEQEVYFKSYIKDSKIEIKTLTKFLVTILIALSIETLMVVFKIAIENYDKMINALYLMIGTSTFIISLSVLIYMTKKSKEK
;
A
#
# COMPACT_ATOMS: atom_id res chain seq x y z
N MET A 1 -8.91 -0.35 2.55
CA MET A 1 -9.73 -0.39 3.79
C MET A 1 -8.87 -0.70 5.02
N ARG A 2 -8.18 -1.86 5.09
CA ARG A 2 -7.20 -2.13 6.18
C ARG A 2 -6.10 -1.06 6.31
N GLU A 3 -5.59 -0.60 5.17
CA GLU A 3 -4.52 0.41 5.08
C GLU A 3 -4.83 1.69 5.89
N TYR A 4 -6.00 2.30 5.70
CA TYR A 4 -6.41 3.50 6.44
C TYR A 4 -6.52 3.27 7.96
N ILE A 5 -6.99 2.08 8.37
CA ILE A 5 -7.11 1.69 9.79
C ILE A 5 -5.71 1.53 10.41
N GLU A 6 -4.76 0.93 9.68
CA GLU A 6 -3.38 0.80 10.14
C GLU A 6 -2.70 2.16 10.33
N ILE A 7 -2.86 3.10 9.39
CA ILE A 7 -2.35 4.47 9.52
C ILE A 7 -2.97 5.16 10.74
N TYR A 8 -4.29 5.05 10.89
CA TYR A 8 -4.98 5.61 12.05
C TYR A 8 -4.38 5.08 13.35
N ASN A 9 -4.19 3.77 13.47
CA ASN A 9 -3.65 3.15 14.67
C ASN A 9 -2.19 3.56 14.93
N GLN A 10 -1.37 3.71 13.89
CA GLN A 10 0.02 4.17 14.02
C GLN A 10 0.14 5.63 14.47
N HIS A 11 -0.82 6.48 14.06
CA HIS A 11 -0.81 7.92 14.34
C HIS A 11 -1.94 8.36 15.27
N LYS A 12 -2.55 7.43 16.01
CA LYS A 12 -3.79 7.63 16.76
C LYS A 12 -3.74 8.87 17.66
N GLU A 13 -2.71 8.96 18.49
CA GLU A 13 -2.54 10.08 19.43
C GLU A 13 -2.51 11.44 18.72
N LYS A 14 -1.74 11.57 17.63
CA LYS A 14 -1.65 12.82 16.86
C LYS A 14 -2.97 13.19 16.19
N ILE A 15 -3.69 12.18 15.68
CA ILE A 15 -4.98 12.39 15.02
C ILE A 15 -6.03 12.84 16.04
N GLU A 16 -6.10 12.18 17.19
CA GLU A 16 -7.03 12.53 18.27
C GLU A 16 -6.76 13.95 18.78
N VAL A 17 -5.50 14.29 19.10
CA VAL A 17 -5.12 15.65 19.55
C VAL A 17 -5.52 16.71 18.52
N PHE A 18 -5.24 16.48 17.23
CA PHE A 18 -5.64 17.41 16.17
C PHE A 18 -7.15 17.63 16.13
N ILE A 19 -7.94 16.56 16.29
CA ILE A 19 -9.40 16.65 16.29
C ILE A 19 -9.89 17.39 17.53
N GLU A 20 -9.38 17.05 18.71
CA GLU A 20 -9.72 17.69 19.98
C GLU A 20 -9.48 19.20 19.88
N GLU A 21 -8.26 19.63 19.54
CA GLU A 21 -7.91 21.05 19.39
C GLU A 21 -8.79 21.75 18.34
N SER A 22 -9.04 21.10 17.21
CA SER A 22 -9.82 21.70 16.13
C SER A 22 -11.30 21.85 16.49
N ILE A 23 -11.85 20.94 17.29
CA ILE A 23 -13.25 20.98 17.76
C ILE A 23 -13.41 21.94 18.94
N GLU A 24 -12.46 21.98 19.87
CA GLU A 24 -12.47 22.91 21.00
C GLU A 24 -12.51 24.37 20.54
N ASN A 25 -11.80 24.69 19.45
CA ASN A 25 -11.85 26.02 18.83
C ASN A 25 -13.24 26.41 18.29
N LEU A 26 -14.18 25.48 18.17
CA LEU A 26 -15.55 25.71 17.68
C LEU A 26 -16.61 25.56 18.78
N ALA A 27 -16.22 25.14 19.98
CA ALA A 27 -17.13 24.98 21.10
C ALA A 27 -17.72 26.34 21.56
N PRO A 28 -18.97 26.38 22.08
CA PRO A 28 -19.87 25.25 22.32
C PRO A 28 -20.52 24.74 21.03
N LEU A 29 -20.50 23.42 20.82
CA LEU A 29 -21.06 22.76 19.64
C LEU A 29 -22.58 22.87 19.59
N CYS A 30 -23.25 22.82 20.74
CA CYS A 30 -24.71 22.94 20.82
C CYS A 30 -25.24 24.26 20.20
N ASN A 31 -24.47 25.35 20.23
CA ASN A 31 -24.86 26.62 19.62
C ASN A 31 -24.99 26.53 18.10
N HIS A 32 -24.31 25.58 17.47
CA HIS A 32 -24.36 25.39 16.01
C HIS A 32 -25.52 24.49 15.57
N SER A 33 -26.25 23.89 16.52
CA SER A 33 -27.41 23.03 16.25
C SER A 33 -28.50 23.77 15.45
N GLU A 34 -28.79 25.03 15.82
CA GLU A 34 -29.82 25.86 15.15
C GLU A 34 -29.54 26.07 13.66
N ASN A 35 -28.26 26.07 13.27
CA ASN A 35 -27.81 26.24 11.89
C ASN A 35 -27.37 24.92 11.24
N ASN A 36 -27.83 23.77 11.76
CA ASN A 36 -27.49 22.43 11.27
C ASN A 36 -25.98 22.20 11.16
N PHE A 37 -25.19 22.73 12.09
CA PHE A 37 -23.74 22.57 12.15
C PHE A 37 -23.00 22.99 10.87
N LYS A 38 -23.56 23.91 10.04
CA LYS A 38 -22.95 24.35 8.78
C LYS A 38 -21.50 24.83 8.93
N LEU A 39 -21.20 25.56 10.01
CA LEU A 39 -19.83 26.03 10.29
C LEU A 39 -18.88 24.84 10.50
N LEU A 40 -19.33 23.83 11.26
CA LEU A 40 -18.56 22.62 11.54
C LEU A 40 -18.26 21.83 10.25
N PHE A 41 -19.24 21.67 9.34
CA PHE A 41 -19.05 21.03 8.03
C PHE A 41 -18.14 21.81 7.06
N ASN A 42 -17.98 23.11 7.27
CA ASN A 42 -17.06 23.95 6.51
C ASN A 42 -15.64 23.85 7.07
N THR A 43 -15.50 23.86 8.41
CA THR A 43 -14.20 23.75 9.08
C THR A 43 -13.63 22.33 9.03
N PHE A 44 -14.49 21.31 9.00
CA PHE A 44 -14.11 19.90 8.88
C PHE A 44 -14.70 19.28 7.60
N PRO A 45 -13.98 19.34 6.47
CA PRO A 45 -14.40 18.67 5.23
C PRO A 45 -14.51 17.14 5.36
N SER A 46 -13.82 16.54 6.33
CA SER A 46 -13.90 15.13 6.67
C SER A 46 -15.20 14.77 7.39
N LEU A 47 -15.90 15.74 7.99
CA LEU A 47 -17.16 15.51 8.69
C LEU A 47 -18.25 15.08 7.74
N GLU A 48 -18.86 13.96 8.07
CA GLU A 48 -19.90 13.33 7.27
C GLU A 48 -21.28 13.50 7.90
N LEU A 49 -21.36 13.23 9.20
CA LEU A 49 -22.60 13.16 9.95
C LEU A 49 -22.41 13.76 11.35
N VAL A 50 -23.39 14.54 11.79
CA VAL A 50 -23.51 15.04 13.16
C VAL A 50 -24.89 14.69 13.71
N TYR A 51 -24.94 14.25 14.97
CA TYR A 51 -26.18 14.09 15.71
C TYR A 51 -25.95 14.28 17.22
N VAL A 52 -27.02 14.53 17.96
CA VAL A 52 -27.00 14.82 19.40
C VAL A 52 -27.79 13.76 20.15
N VAL A 53 -27.20 13.26 21.23
CA VAL A 53 -27.82 12.32 22.16
C VAL A 53 -27.86 12.93 23.54
N ASN A 54 -28.97 12.80 24.25
CA ASN A 54 -29.05 13.26 25.64
C ASN A 54 -28.40 12.21 26.57
N SER A 55 -27.48 12.64 27.43
CA SER A 55 -26.72 11.75 28.32
C SER A 55 -27.56 11.11 29.42
N ILE A 56 -28.72 11.71 29.74
CA ILE A 56 -29.64 11.24 30.79
C ILE A 56 -30.68 10.29 30.21
N THR A 57 -31.44 10.74 29.19
CA THR A 57 -32.48 9.90 28.58
C THR A 57 -31.90 8.82 27.67
N LYS A 58 -30.64 8.98 27.24
CA LYS A 58 -29.93 8.10 26.30
C LYS A 58 -30.55 8.05 24.90
N GLU A 59 -31.47 8.97 24.61
CA GLU A 59 -32.17 9.08 23.34
C GLU A 59 -31.48 10.10 22.42
N GLN A 60 -31.51 9.83 21.13
CA GLN A 60 -31.05 10.77 20.12
C GLN A 60 -32.07 11.91 19.96
N THR A 61 -31.71 13.13 20.36
CA THR A 61 -32.62 14.28 20.37
C THR A 61 -32.63 15.06 19.05
N SER A 62 -31.60 14.92 18.21
CA SER A 62 -31.52 15.56 16.89
C SER A 62 -31.76 14.60 15.74
N ALA A 63 -32.09 15.16 14.58
CA ALA A 63 -31.95 14.44 13.32
C ALA A 63 -30.47 14.07 13.04
N ASN A 64 -30.26 13.13 12.12
CA ASN A 64 -28.96 12.91 11.51
C ASN A 64 -28.69 14.01 10.49
N ILE A 65 -27.71 14.86 10.77
CA ILE A 65 -27.40 16.02 9.94
C ILE A 65 -26.16 15.69 9.12
N TYR A 66 -26.29 15.71 7.81
CA TYR A 66 -25.21 15.60 6.83
C TYR A 66 -24.95 16.96 6.20
N LYS A 67 -23.82 17.11 5.49
CA LYS A 67 -23.44 18.37 4.83
C LYS A 67 -24.52 18.97 3.91
N TYR A 68 -25.28 18.11 3.21
CA TYR A 68 -26.30 18.53 2.23
C TYR A 68 -27.67 17.88 2.44
N LYS A 69 -27.85 17.10 3.52
CA LYS A 69 -29.07 16.35 3.79
C LYS A 69 -29.34 16.35 5.29
N VAL A 70 -30.61 16.38 5.69
CA VAL A 70 -31.04 16.08 7.05
C VAL A 70 -31.93 14.83 6.99
N ASP A 71 -31.75 13.93 7.94
CA ASP A 71 -32.50 12.68 8.04
C ASP A 71 -33.09 12.51 9.45
N GLU A 72 -34.41 12.65 9.56
CA GLU A 72 -35.13 12.59 10.85
C GLU A 72 -35.46 11.17 11.29
N SER A 73 -35.19 10.14 10.47
CA SER A 73 -35.61 8.76 10.74
C SER A 73 -34.98 8.13 11.99
N GLU A 74 -33.88 8.70 12.48
CA GLU A 74 -33.13 8.24 13.65
C GLU A 74 -33.41 9.06 14.93
N LYS A 75 -34.25 10.10 14.83
CA LYS A 75 -34.64 10.93 15.97
C LYS A 75 -35.49 10.12 16.96
N ASP A 76 -35.30 10.39 18.25
CA ASP A 76 -36.00 9.77 19.38
C ASP A 76 -35.74 8.26 19.53
N LYS A 77 -34.70 7.72 18.86
CA LYS A 77 -34.25 6.34 19.05
C LYS A 77 -33.31 6.22 20.25
N ASP A 78 -33.42 5.08 20.93
CA ASP A 78 -32.53 4.71 22.04
C ASP A 78 -31.10 4.44 21.55
N ARG A 79 -30.12 5.06 22.21
CA ARG A 79 -28.68 4.92 21.96
C ARG A 79 -27.94 4.38 23.19
N THR A 80 -28.62 3.75 24.12
CA THR A 80 -28.02 3.20 25.36
C THR A 80 -26.77 2.34 25.09
N TYR A 81 -26.83 1.45 24.09
CA TYR A 81 -25.73 0.58 23.70
C TYR A 81 -24.45 1.34 23.27
N LEU A 82 -24.60 2.55 22.75
CA LEU A 82 -23.50 3.40 22.30
C LEU A 82 -22.83 4.07 23.51
N LEU A 83 -23.65 4.63 24.40
CA LEU A 83 -23.23 5.29 25.65
C LEU A 83 -22.52 4.34 26.61
N GLU A 84 -22.88 3.07 26.66
CA GLU A 84 -22.22 2.07 27.53
C GLU A 84 -20.80 1.72 27.07
N ARG A 85 -20.47 1.95 25.80
CA ARG A 85 -19.14 1.67 25.22
C ARG A 85 -18.27 2.92 25.12
N LEU A 86 -18.79 4.05 25.59
CA LEU A 86 -18.16 5.35 25.47
C LEU A 86 -17.18 5.59 26.63
N GLU A 87 -15.90 5.59 26.30
CA GLU A 87 -14.83 5.97 27.21
C GLU A 87 -14.58 7.48 27.09
N ILE A 88 -15.34 8.26 27.87
CA ILE A 88 -15.19 9.72 27.91
C ILE A 88 -13.94 10.08 28.72
N LYS A 89 -13.00 10.76 28.07
CA LYS A 89 -11.77 11.31 28.66
C LYS A 89 -12.07 12.51 29.57
N ASP A 90 -11.06 12.94 30.34
CA ASP A 90 -11.17 14.10 31.24
C ASP A 90 -11.53 15.41 30.53
N ASN A 91 -11.21 15.52 29.24
CA ASN A 91 -11.57 16.66 28.39
C ASN A 91 -12.94 16.49 27.71
N ASP A 92 -13.85 15.65 28.22
CA ASP A 92 -15.20 15.41 27.68
C ASP A 92 -15.26 14.80 26.28
N PHE A 93 -14.13 14.44 25.67
CA PHE A 93 -14.07 13.77 24.37
C PHE A 93 -14.06 12.24 24.50
N ALA A 94 -14.56 11.57 23.48
CA ALA A 94 -14.36 10.13 23.31
C ALA A 94 -14.22 9.76 21.84
N PHE A 95 -13.48 8.69 21.57
CA PHE A 95 -13.13 8.24 20.23
C PHE A 95 -13.51 6.77 20.05
N ALA A 96 -14.29 6.50 19.01
CA ALA A 96 -14.57 5.14 18.57
C ALA A 96 -13.44 4.63 17.65
N GLN A 97 -13.28 3.31 17.62
CA GLN A 97 -12.39 2.66 16.65
C GLN A 97 -12.91 2.83 15.22
N PRO A 98 -12.04 2.87 14.21
CA PRO A 98 -12.45 2.95 12.80
C PRO A 98 -13.42 1.83 12.42
N TYR A 99 -14.53 2.19 11.80
CA TYR A 99 -15.57 1.24 11.36
C TYR A 99 -16.15 1.66 10.01
N GLN A 100 -16.83 0.73 9.34
CA GLN A 100 -17.56 1.02 8.13
C GLN A 100 -18.96 1.54 8.50
N SER A 101 -19.25 2.80 8.14
CA SER A 101 -20.54 3.43 8.42
C SER A 101 -21.67 2.70 7.70
N SER A 102 -22.73 2.33 8.43
CA SER A 102 -23.93 1.73 7.84
C SER A 102 -24.74 2.73 7.01
N ALA A 103 -24.64 4.02 7.32
CA ALA A 103 -25.38 5.07 6.63
C ALA A 103 -24.79 5.41 5.25
N THR A 104 -23.46 5.36 5.11
CA THR A 104 -22.76 5.85 3.92
C THR A 104 -21.80 4.85 3.29
N SER A 105 -21.58 3.70 3.93
CA SER A 105 -20.58 2.69 3.55
C SER A 105 -19.12 3.17 3.56
N ASN A 106 -18.87 4.42 3.98
CA ASN A 106 -17.53 4.99 4.12
C ASN A 106 -16.83 4.46 5.38
N LEU A 107 -15.50 4.46 5.35
CA LEU A 107 -14.69 4.15 6.54
C LEU A 107 -14.56 5.41 7.39
N CYS A 108 -15.07 5.36 8.61
CA CYS A 108 -15.20 6.52 9.49
C CYS A 108 -14.66 6.25 10.89
N ILE A 109 -14.34 7.33 11.59
CA ILE A 109 -14.16 7.34 13.04
C ILE A 109 -15.24 8.23 13.63
N THR A 110 -15.84 7.81 14.75
CA THR A 110 -16.78 8.65 15.49
C THR A 110 -16.04 9.33 16.62
N VAL A 111 -16.23 10.64 16.71
CA VAL A 111 -15.77 11.48 17.81
C VAL A 111 -16.98 12.03 18.51
N SER A 112 -17.02 11.94 19.84
CA SER A 112 -18.08 12.55 20.62
C SER A 112 -17.54 13.56 21.61
N LYS A 113 -18.27 14.65 21.82
CA LYS A 113 -17.99 15.66 22.85
C LYS A 113 -19.21 15.83 23.74
N LYS A 114 -19.01 15.69 25.05
CA LYS A 114 -20.06 15.96 26.05
C LYS A 114 -20.11 17.47 26.36
N GLU A 115 -21.31 18.03 26.31
CA GLU A 115 -21.63 19.41 26.69
C GLU A 115 -22.85 19.42 27.60
N GLY A 116 -22.60 19.43 28.91
CA GLY A 116 -23.66 19.36 29.92
C GLY A 116 -24.45 18.03 29.83
N GLN A 117 -25.72 18.13 29.43
CA GLN A 117 -26.60 16.96 29.26
C GLN A 117 -26.63 16.43 27.82
N ASN A 118 -25.96 17.09 26.88
CA ASN A 118 -25.93 16.69 25.48
C ASN A 118 -24.57 16.07 25.15
N ILE A 119 -24.58 15.06 24.29
CA ILE A 119 -23.38 14.48 23.70
C ILE A 119 -23.52 14.64 22.19
N VAL A 120 -22.61 15.38 21.59
CA VAL A 120 -22.57 15.61 20.15
C VAL A 120 -21.66 14.55 19.53
N PHE A 121 -22.22 13.73 18.65
CA PHE A 121 -21.51 12.72 17.88
C PHE A 121 -21.19 13.25 16.49
N MET A 122 -19.96 12.99 16.05
CA MET A 122 -19.41 13.46 14.78
C MET A 122 -18.70 12.30 14.09
N ASP A 123 -19.25 11.84 12.96
CA ASP A 123 -18.59 10.83 12.13
C ASP A 123 -17.68 11.52 11.13
N LEU A 124 -16.38 11.24 11.21
CA LEU A 124 -15.34 11.77 10.33
C LEU A 124 -14.91 10.68 9.35
N ARG A 125 -14.96 10.96 8.05
CA ARG A 125 -14.41 10.09 7.01
C ARG A 125 -12.90 10.00 7.17
N LEU A 126 -12.42 8.79 7.39
CA LEU A 126 -11.04 8.53 7.73
C LEU A 126 -10.09 8.91 6.57
N GLU A 127 -10.45 8.58 5.33
CA GLU A 127 -9.65 8.94 4.14
C GLU A 127 -9.35 10.45 4.09
N MET A 128 -10.39 11.28 4.18
CA MET A 128 -10.23 12.74 4.09
C MET A 128 -9.52 13.36 5.29
N LEU A 129 -9.70 12.77 6.47
CA LEU A 129 -8.98 13.19 7.67
C LEU A 129 -7.48 12.93 7.52
N LEU A 130 -7.10 11.75 7.04
CA LEU A 130 -5.71 11.37 6.83
C LEU A 130 -5.06 12.19 5.70
N GLU A 131 -5.79 12.46 4.61
CA GLU A 131 -5.35 13.38 3.55
C GLU A 131 -5.06 14.79 4.10
N ARG A 132 -5.97 15.33 4.94
CA ARG A 132 -5.80 16.67 5.54
C ARG A 132 -4.57 16.77 6.45
N LEU A 133 -4.23 15.69 7.14
CA LEU A 133 -3.06 15.62 8.01
C LEU A 133 -1.75 15.36 7.23
N GLY A 134 -1.80 15.24 5.90
CA GLY A 134 -0.63 14.91 5.09
C GLY A 134 -0.11 13.49 5.35
N LEU A 135 -0.92 12.62 5.96
CA LEU A 135 -0.59 11.21 6.17
C LEU A 135 -0.80 10.40 4.89
N ILE A 136 -1.51 10.97 3.91
CA ILE A 136 -1.78 10.40 2.59
C ILE A 136 -1.73 11.51 1.54
N GLU A 137 -0.91 11.34 0.51
CA GLU A 137 -0.83 12.27 -0.63
C GLU A 137 -1.66 11.74 -1.80
N LYS A 138 -2.48 12.60 -2.41
CA LYS A 138 -3.34 12.24 -3.54
C LYS A 138 -3.32 13.27 -4.65
N ASP A 139 -2.19 13.39 -5.34
CA ASP A 139 -2.14 14.11 -6.61
C ASP A 139 -2.72 13.25 -7.73
N LYS A 140 -4.05 13.27 -7.88
CA LYS A 140 -4.81 12.43 -8.83
C LYS A 140 -4.32 12.53 -10.28
N ILE A 141 -3.89 13.72 -10.71
CA ILE A 141 -3.46 13.94 -12.10
C ILE A 141 -2.05 13.37 -12.33
N PHE A 142 -1.09 13.73 -11.49
CA PHE A 142 0.28 13.23 -11.59
C PHE A 142 0.34 11.71 -11.41
N SER A 143 -0.40 11.18 -10.43
CA SER A 143 -0.48 9.75 -10.18
C SER A 143 -1.06 8.96 -11.37
N ASN A 144 -2.04 9.52 -12.09
CA ASN A 144 -2.59 8.89 -13.29
C ASN A 144 -1.60 8.87 -14.46
N VAL A 145 -0.86 9.96 -14.68
CA VAL A 145 0.16 10.02 -15.75
C VAL A 145 1.29 9.03 -15.48
N VAL A 146 1.80 9.00 -14.25
CA VAL A 146 2.85 8.07 -13.82
C VAL A 146 2.38 6.62 -13.96
N LYS A 147 1.14 6.33 -13.55
CA LYS A 147 0.54 4.99 -13.68
C LYS A 147 0.41 4.56 -15.15
N ALA A 148 0.01 5.46 -16.04
CA ALA A 148 -0.08 5.17 -17.48
C ALA A 148 1.30 4.84 -18.08
N PHE A 149 2.34 5.59 -17.70
CA PHE A 149 3.70 5.33 -18.14
C PHE A 149 4.20 3.95 -17.68
N TYR A 150 4.06 3.62 -16.39
CA TYR A 150 4.48 2.31 -15.88
C TYR A 150 3.65 1.15 -16.46
N MET A 151 2.38 1.37 -16.76
CA MET A 151 1.55 0.39 -17.46
C MET A 151 2.11 0.10 -18.85
N PHE A 152 2.39 1.14 -19.63
CA PHE A 152 2.98 0.98 -20.96
C PHE A 152 4.35 0.30 -20.91
N ALA A 153 5.25 0.78 -20.04
CA ALA A 153 6.60 0.24 -19.90
C ALA A 153 6.58 -1.22 -19.45
N GLY A 154 5.72 -1.58 -18.49
CA GLY A 154 5.57 -2.93 -18.00
C GLY A 154 5.09 -3.90 -19.09
N TYR A 155 4.02 -3.56 -19.82
CA TYR A 155 3.54 -4.41 -20.92
C TYR A 155 4.54 -4.52 -22.06
N PHE A 156 5.27 -3.43 -22.36
CA PHE A 156 6.31 -3.47 -23.38
C PHE A 156 7.46 -4.41 -23.01
N MET A 157 7.93 -4.38 -21.76
CA MET A 157 8.93 -5.32 -21.26
C MET A 157 8.43 -6.78 -21.29
N MET A 158 7.17 -7.01 -20.91
CA MET A 158 6.54 -8.34 -20.96
C MET A 158 6.49 -8.88 -22.40
N PHE A 159 6.18 -8.01 -23.37
CA PHE A 159 6.24 -8.34 -24.79
C PHE A 159 7.65 -8.70 -25.26
N LEU A 160 8.66 -7.87 -24.94
CA LEU A 160 10.06 -8.13 -25.31
C LEU A 160 10.58 -9.44 -24.70
N SER A 161 10.21 -9.73 -23.45
CA SER A 161 10.49 -11.00 -22.81
C SER A 161 9.90 -12.18 -23.58
N GLY A 162 8.62 -12.09 -23.97
CA GLY A 162 7.95 -13.11 -24.78
C GLY A 162 8.65 -13.35 -26.12
N VAL A 163 9.08 -12.28 -26.80
CA VAL A 163 9.88 -12.37 -28.04
C VAL A 163 11.21 -13.09 -27.80
N ALA A 164 11.93 -12.79 -26.72
CA ALA A 164 13.20 -13.44 -26.40
C ALA A 164 13.04 -14.94 -26.12
N ILE A 165 12.02 -15.34 -25.35
CA ILE A 165 11.72 -16.75 -25.07
C ILE A 165 11.28 -17.48 -26.34
N PHE A 166 10.44 -16.84 -27.15
CA PHE A 166 9.99 -17.41 -28.42
C PHE A 166 11.14 -17.61 -29.41
N TYR A 167 12.04 -16.63 -29.51
CA TYR A 167 13.26 -16.72 -30.29
C TYR A 167 14.14 -17.88 -29.81
N ALA A 168 14.36 -18.01 -28.50
CA ALA A 168 15.12 -19.11 -27.92
C ALA A 168 14.54 -20.49 -28.32
N GLY A 169 13.22 -20.68 -28.16
CA GLY A 169 12.55 -21.93 -28.53
C GLY A 169 12.63 -22.23 -30.03
N SER A 170 12.44 -21.21 -30.87
CA SER A 170 12.49 -21.35 -32.33
C SER A 170 13.90 -21.67 -32.82
N ASP A 171 14.92 -21.00 -32.28
CA ASP A 171 16.33 -21.25 -32.60
C ASP A 171 16.72 -22.68 -32.21
N PHE A 172 16.36 -23.12 -30.99
CA PHE A 172 16.61 -24.49 -30.55
C PHE A 172 15.93 -25.53 -31.46
N LEU A 173 14.64 -25.33 -31.78
CA LEU A 173 13.88 -26.27 -32.61
C LEU A 173 14.47 -26.36 -34.03
N SER A 174 14.90 -25.24 -34.60
CA SER A 174 15.52 -25.22 -35.92
C SER A 174 16.86 -25.97 -35.97
N ASN A 175 17.72 -25.77 -34.96
CA ASN A 175 19.00 -26.47 -34.84
C ASN A 175 18.82 -27.97 -34.56
N PHE A 176 17.79 -28.32 -33.77
CA PHE A 176 17.42 -29.71 -33.50
C PHE A 176 16.95 -30.43 -34.77
N LEU A 177 16.02 -29.84 -35.53
CA LEU A 177 15.53 -30.41 -36.80
C LEU A 177 16.64 -30.52 -37.86
N ALA A 178 17.57 -29.55 -37.88
CA ALA A 178 18.72 -29.59 -38.77
C ALA A 178 19.83 -30.57 -38.33
N SER A 179 19.66 -31.30 -37.22
CA SER A 179 20.68 -32.18 -36.61
C SER A 179 22.03 -31.48 -36.34
N LYS A 180 22.02 -30.17 -36.12
CA LYS A 180 23.22 -29.36 -35.83
C LYS A 180 23.33 -29.05 -34.35
N LEU A 181 23.31 -30.10 -33.52
CA LEU A 181 23.44 -29.94 -32.08
C LEU A 181 24.91 -29.80 -31.68
N SER A 182 25.26 -28.61 -31.25
CA SER A 182 26.51 -28.29 -30.55
C SER A 182 26.20 -27.69 -29.17
N ILE A 183 27.21 -27.67 -28.30
CA ILE A 183 27.13 -27.03 -26.99
C ILE A 183 26.63 -25.58 -27.11
N ASP A 184 27.12 -24.84 -28.09
CA ASP A 184 26.71 -23.45 -28.36
C ASP A 184 25.23 -23.32 -28.75
N THR A 185 24.72 -24.23 -29.59
CA THR A 185 23.30 -24.24 -30.00
C THR A 185 22.34 -24.67 -28.90
N ILE A 186 22.83 -25.36 -27.87
CA ILE A 186 22.04 -25.71 -26.68
C ILE A 186 22.08 -24.53 -25.69
N PHE A 187 23.24 -23.92 -25.54
CA PHE A 187 23.47 -22.87 -24.56
C PHE A 187 22.84 -21.52 -24.94
N LYS A 188 22.92 -21.07 -26.18
CA LYS A 188 22.33 -19.78 -26.60
C LYS A 188 20.82 -19.67 -26.32
N PRO A 189 19.98 -20.67 -26.63
CA PRO A 189 18.58 -20.69 -26.24
C PRO A 189 18.35 -20.64 -24.73
N ILE A 190 19.15 -21.38 -23.94
CA ILE A 190 19.02 -21.37 -22.47
C ILE A 190 19.26 -19.95 -21.94
N ILE A 191 20.33 -19.29 -22.38
CA ILE A 191 20.65 -17.90 -21.99
C ILE A 191 19.50 -16.95 -22.35
N ALA A 192 19.03 -17.00 -23.60
CA ALA A 192 17.97 -16.13 -24.09
C ALA A 192 16.65 -16.36 -23.34
N ALA A 193 16.31 -17.61 -23.02
CA ALA A 193 15.12 -17.95 -22.25
C ALA A 193 15.25 -17.49 -20.79
N THR A 194 16.41 -17.69 -20.15
CA THR A 194 16.68 -17.25 -18.77
C THR A 194 16.62 -15.71 -18.64
N LEU A 195 17.21 -14.99 -19.60
CA LEU A 195 17.12 -13.53 -19.65
C LEU A 195 15.68 -13.07 -19.87
N GLY A 196 14.96 -13.70 -20.80
CA GLY A 196 13.55 -13.44 -21.05
C GLY A 196 12.70 -13.61 -19.79
N LEU A 197 12.88 -14.70 -19.05
CA LEU A 197 12.14 -14.97 -17.82
C LEU A 197 12.46 -13.94 -16.71
N ALA A 198 13.72 -13.52 -16.58
CA ALA A 198 14.09 -12.46 -15.64
C ALA A 198 13.43 -11.11 -15.97
N ILE A 199 13.37 -10.75 -17.26
CA ILE A 199 12.68 -9.53 -17.72
C ILE A 199 11.17 -9.65 -17.49
N PHE A 200 10.58 -10.83 -17.69
CA PHE A 200 9.17 -11.08 -17.41
C PHE A 200 8.83 -10.80 -15.95
N ASP A 201 9.59 -11.38 -15.01
CA ASP A 201 9.38 -11.21 -13.58
C ASP A 201 9.54 -9.74 -13.15
N LEU A 202 10.50 -9.02 -13.73
CA LEU A 202 10.66 -7.57 -13.52
C LEU A 202 9.44 -6.81 -14.03
N SER A 203 8.99 -7.09 -15.26
CA SER A 203 7.85 -6.41 -15.87
C SER A 203 6.58 -6.60 -15.05
N LYS A 204 6.35 -7.84 -14.58
CA LYS A 204 5.26 -8.19 -13.68
C LYS A 204 5.36 -7.42 -12.37
N THR A 205 6.56 -7.36 -11.78
CA THR A 205 6.81 -6.65 -10.53
C THR A 205 6.48 -5.16 -10.66
N ILE A 206 6.93 -4.51 -11.73
CA ILE A 206 6.66 -3.09 -12.00
C ILE A 206 5.15 -2.85 -12.16
N LEU A 207 4.46 -3.70 -12.93
CA LEU A 207 3.00 -3.58 -13.10
C LEU A 207 2.25 -3.79 -11.78
N GLU A 208 2.63 -4.80 -11.00
CA GLU A 208 2.02 -5.06 -9.70
C GLU A 208 2.21 -3.88 -8.75
N GLN A 209 3.42 -3.32 -8.64
CA GLN A 209 3.70 -2.25 -7.67
C GLN A 209 3.20 -0.87 -8.10
N GLU A 210 3.46 -0.46 -9.34
CA GLU A 210 3.19 0.92 -9.78
C GLU A 210 1.78 1.10 -10.34
N VAL A 211 1.16 0.02 -10.82
CA VAL A 211 -0.13 0.08 -11.54
C VAL A 211 -1.27 -0.54 -10.74
N TYR A 212 -1.12 -1.78 -10.27
CA TYR A 212 -2.22 -2.54 -9.65
C TYR A 212 -2.33 -2.34 -8.14
N PHE A 213 -1.21 -2.37 -7.41
CA PHE A 213 -1.14 -2.30 -5.95
C PHE A 213 -0.39 -1.06 -5.48
N LYS A 214 -0.77 0.11 -5.98
CA LYS A 214 -0.23 1.37 -5.48
C LYS A 214 -0.70 1.58 -4.04
N SER A 215 0.12 1.15 -3.09
CA SER A 215 0.01 1.50 -1.67
C SER A 215 0.33 2.98 -1.55
N TYR A 216 -0.57 3.76 -0.95
CA TYR A 216 -0.31 5.17 -0.70
C TYR A 216 0.61 5.35 0.53
N ILE A 217 0.88 4.26 1.25
CA ILE A 217 1.91 4.19 2.28
C ILE A 217 3.23 3.70 1.65
N LYS A 218 4.28 4.51 1.80
CA LYS A 218 5.69 4.09 1.67
C LYS A 218 6.06 3.16 2.85
N ASP A 219 5.53 1.94 2.88
CA ASP A 219 6.08 0.93 3.78
C ASP A 219 7.37 0.41 3.16
N SER A 220 8.49 0.98 3.62
CA SER A 220 9.84 0.57 3.23
C SER A 220 10.03 -0.95 3.35
N LYS A 221 9.27 -1.64 4.22
CA LYS A 221 9.34 -3.10 4.37
C LYS A 221 8.75 -3.83 3.17
N ILE A 222 7.65 -3.34 2.59
CA ILE A 222 7.03 -3.92 1.39
C ILE A 222 7.95 -3.67 0.19
N GLU A 223 8.47 -2.45 0.07
CA GLU A 223 9.42 -2.08 -0.99
C GLU A 223 10.69 -2.94 -0.95
N ILE A 224 11.32 -3.10 0.22
CA ILE A 224 12.51 -3.94 0.40
C ILE A 224 12.20 -5.41 0.09
N LYS A 225 11.03 -5.93 0.49
CA LYS A 225 10.65 -7.33 0.21
C LYS A 225 10.52 -7.57 -1.29
N THR A 226 9.94 -6.63 -2.02
CA THR A 226 9.81 -6.75 -3.47
C THR A 226 11.16 -6.57 -4.18
N LEU A 227 11.96 -5.59 -3.78
CA LEU A 227 13.34 -5.43 -4.26
C LEU A 227 14.15 -6.70 -4.04
N THR A 228 14.02 -7.33 -2.87
CA THR A 228 14.69 -8.60 -2.56
C THR A 228 14.26 -9.71 -3.52
N LYS A 229 12.95 -9.89 -3.76
CA LYS A 229 12.47 -10.90 -4.74
C LYS A 229 13.04 -10.66 -6.12
N PHE A 230 13.06 -9.40 -6.57
CA PHE A 230 13.62 -9.02 -7.85
C PHE A 230 15.13 -9.34 -7.95
N LEU A 231 15.91 -8.98 -6.93
CA LEU A 231 17.34 -9.31 -6.86
C LEU A 231 17.61 -10.82 -6.84
N VAL A 232 16.75 -11.61 -6.19
CA VAL A 232 16.84 -13.09 -6.22
C VAL A 232 16.63 -13.63 -7.63
N THR A 233 15.65 -13.12 -8.39
CA THR A 233 15.44 -13.52 -9.78
C THR A 233 16.67 -13.21 -10.65
N ILE A 234 17.25 -12.00 -10.52
CA ILE A 234 18.50 -11.64 -11.22
C ILE A 234 19.63 -12.60 -10.84
N LEU A 235 19.78 -12.89 -9.54
CA LEU A 235 20.84 -13.74 -9.03
C LEU A 235 20.75 -15.15 -9.61
N ILE A 236 19.55 -15.72 -9.73
CA ILE A 236 19.34 -17.03 -10.37
C ILE A 236 19.79 -16.99 -11.84
N ALA A 237 19.38 -15.95 -12.59
CA ALA A 237 19.79 -15.79 -13.99
C ALA A 237 21.31 -15.68 -14.15
N LEU A 238 21.95 -14.82 -13.34
CA LEU A 238 23.39 -14.61 -13.35
C LEU A 238 24.17 -15.86 -12.92
N SER A 239 23.61 -16.67 -12.02
CA SER A 239 24.21 -17.95 -11.60
C SER A 239 24.21 -18.98 -12.72
N ILE A 240 23.11 -19.09 -13.48
CA ILE A 240 23.03 -19.99 -14.64
C ILE A 240 24.03 -19.54 -15.72
N GLU A 241 24.08 -18.24 -16.02
CA GLU A 241 25.03 -17.67 -16.97
C GLU A 241 26.48 -17.94 -16.58
N THR A 242 26.82 -17.70 -15.31
CA THR A 242 28.16 -17.94 -14.77
C THR A 242 28.57 -19.40 -14.94
N LEU A 243 27.68 -20.33 -14.60
CA LEU A 243 27.94 -21.76 -14.71
C LEU A 243 28.20 -22.17 -16.17
N MET A 244 27.43 -21.62 -17.11
CA MET A 244 27.58 -21.90 -18.54
C MET A 244 28.90 -21.37 -19.10
N VAL A 245 29.30 -20.14 -18.74
CA VAL A 245 30.58 -19.57 -19.15
C VAL A 245 31.74 -20.39 -18.59
N VAL A 246 31.64 -20.85 -17.34
CA VAL A 246 32.64 -21.73 -16.73
C VAL A 246 32.77 -23.05 -17.51
N PHE A 247 31.65 -23.70 -17.84
CA PHE A 247 31.68 -24.92 -18.65
C PHE A 247 32.29 -24.70 -20.04
N LYS A 248 31.94 -23.58 -20.68
CA LYS A 248 32.50 -23.23 -22.00
C LYS A 248 34.02 -23.06 -21.94
N ILE A 249 34.52 -22.35 -20.94
CA ILE A 249 35.97 -22.15 -20.74
C ILE A 249 36.66 -23.48 -20.45
N ALA A 250 36.05 -24.34 -19.63
CA ALA A 250 36.62 -25.65 -19.27
C ALA A 250 36.78 -26.59 -20.47
N ILE A 251 35.90 -26.48 -21.49
CA ILE A 251 35.93 -27.33 -22.68
C ILE A 251 36.79 -26.72 -23.80
N GLU A 252 36.69 -25.41 -24.04
CA GLU A 252 37.28 -24.79 -25.24
C GLU A 252 38.64 -24.13 -24.99
N ASN A 253 38.92 -23.63 -23.79
CA ASN A 253 40.08 -22.76 -23.54
C ASN A 253 40.57 -22.87 -22.09
N TYR A 254 41.27 -23.96 -21.77
CA TYR A 254 41.79 -24.22 -20.41
C TYR A 254 42.68 -23.08 -19.87
N ASP A 255 43.44 -22.41 -20.75
CA ASP A 255 44.30 -21.27 -20.39
C ASP A 255 43.51 -20.09 -19.78
N LYS A 256 42.21 -20.00 -20.05
CA LYS A 256 41.33 -18.93 -19.53
C LYS A 256 40.60 -19.33 -18.25
N MET A 257 40.94 -20.46 -17.63
CA MET A 257 40.29 -20.94 -16.40
C MET A 257 40.36 -19.92 -15.25
N ILE A 258 41.39 -19.07 -15.22
CA ILE A 258 41.48 -17.98 -14.23
C ILE A 258 40.34 -16.96 -14.36
N ASN A 259 39.84 -16.69 -15.57
CA ASN A 259 38.70 -15.79 -15.78
C ASN A 259 37.41 -16.42 -15.26
N ALA A 260 37.26 -17.74 -15.40
CA ALA A 260 36.14 -18.48 -14.83
C ALA A 260 36.15 -18.41 -13.29
N LEU A 261 37.33 -18.45 -12.68
CA LEU A 261 37.48 -18.25 -11.23
C LEU A 261 37.03 -16.86 -10.80
N TYR A 262 37.46 -15.79 -11.50
CA TYR A 262 37.02 -14.43 -11.18
C TYR A 262 35.51 -14.25 -11.29
N LEU A 263 34.89 -14.86 -12.31
CA LEU A 263 33.43 -14.82 -12.49
C LEU A 263 32.71 -15.55 -11.35
N MET A 264 33.17 -16.75 -10.96
CA MET A 264 32.63 -17.50 -9.82
C MET A 264 32.75 -16.74 -8.50
N ILE A 265 33.88 -16.08 -8.25
CA ILE A 265 34.08 -15.24 -7.07
C ILE A 265 33.08 -14.07 -7.09
N GLY A 266 32.94 -13.37 -8.21
CA GLY A 266 31.99 -12.26 -8.34
C GLY A 266 30.55 -12.68 -8.04
N THR A 267 30.10 -13.79 -8.62
CA THR A 267 28.76 -14.34 -8.36
C THR A 267 28.60 -14.73 -6.90
N SER A 268 29.61 -15.35 -6.29
CA SER A 268 29.60 -15.72 -4.86
C SER A 268 29.52 -14.49 -3.95
N THR A 269 30.28 -13.42 -4.25
CA THR A 269 30.21 -12.15 -3.52
C THR A 269 28.82 -11.52 -3.62
N PHE A 270 28.16 -11.60 -4.78
CA PHE A 270 26.80 -11.10 -4.93
C PHE A 270 25.78 -11.89 -4.08
N ILE A 271 25.91 -13.22 -4.03
CA ILE A 271 25.10 -14.08 -3.14
C ILE A 271 25.27 -13.67 -1.68
N ILE A 272 26.52 -13.45 -1.25
CA ILE A 272 26.84 -13.05 0.13
C ILE A 272 26.24 -11.67 0.43
N SER A 273 26.41 -10.70 -0.47
CA SER A 273 25.85 -9.34 -0.32
C SER A 273 24.32 -9.36 -0.16
N LEU A 274 23.63 -10.13 -1.01
CA LEU A 274 22.18 -10.29 -0.93
C LEU A 274 21.76 -10.99 0.38
N SER A 275 22.50 -12.02 0.80
CA SER A 275 22.25 -12.73 2.06
C SER A 275 22.38 -11.80 3.27
N VAL A 276 23.40 -10.93 3.28
CA VAL A 276 23.59 -9.92 4.32
C VAL A 276 22.45 -8.90 4.32
N LEU A 277 22.03 -8.40 3.16
CA LEU A 277 20.88 -7.48 3.04
C LEU A 277 19.61 -8.09 3.64
N ILE A 278 19.30 -9.35 3.30
CA ILE A 278 18.14 -10.07 3.81
C ILE A 278 18.22 -10.24 5.34
N TYR A 279 19.40 -10.61 5.85
CA TYR A 279 19.63 -10.78 7.29
C TYR A 279 19.44 -9.47 8.05
N MET A 280 20.04 -8.37 7.58
CA MET A 280 19.90 -7.05 8.21
C MET A 280 18.44 -6.59 8.22
N THR A 281 17.73 -6.80 7.11
CA THR A 281 16.30 -6.46 7.00
C THR A 281 15.45 -7.28 7.96
N LYS A 282 15.77 -8.56 8.20
CA LYS A 282 15.05 -9.42 9.15
C LYS A 282 15.33 -9.00 10.60
N LYS A 283 16.58 -8.69 10.96
CA LYS A 283 16.95 -8.25 12.32
C LYS A 283 16.29 -6.94 12.73
N SER A 284 16.06 -6.03 11.79
CA SER A 284 15.27 -4.81 12.03
C SER A 284 13.80 -5.08 12.37
N LYS A 285 13.29 -6.32 12.25
CA LYS A 285 11.90 -6.68 12.60
C LYS A 285 11.73 -7.13 14.05
N GLU A 286 12.81 -7.43 14.75
CA GLU A 286 12.79 -7.94 16.14
C GLU A 286 13.08 -6.84 17.20
N LYS A 287 13.31 -5.61 16.76
CA LYS A 287 13.38 -4.41 17.61
C LYS A 287 12.17 -3.52 17.36
#